data_AF-A0A662RRH0-F1
#
_entry.id   AF-A0A662RRH0-F1
#
_cell.length_a   1.000
_cell.length_b   1.000
_cell.length_c   1.000
_cell.angle_alpha   90.00
_cell.angle_beta   90.00
_cell.angle_gamma   90.00
#
_symmetry.space_group_name_H-M   'P 1'
#
loop_
_entity.id
_entity.type
_entity.pdbx_description
1 polymer ?
#
loop_
_entity_poly.entity_id
_entity_poly.type
_entity_poly.pdbx_seq_one_letter_code
_entity_poly.pdbx_strand_id
1 'polypeptide(L)'
;MGTDKISVETAIRDWRILGVMVVVLVLWRATISIDREIALWESVCSGVVLIALGWFIFGYLYHLSKRETSWIISNKLAQGIAISVSALNVYVLVYYAMRWYKLMTETEIYAPRDFLLRDLRYVALVLAYCGLVWATGYLRKMHDNYILLTEKMPEMRRVSAAESIFRILTDERTVIVILGLVFLWRAVISFDKQIALWESMCSGIILFILGWVLLGYISSLAVRTIRPSVARIYQGIAFALFCVNFYVLVYYGMRWYILIFMMPLLEEALVPLDFVFRDIRYFMLTIFFCTSIVLSKYLERASEECEFLIKKGEKEYKE
;
A
#
# COMPACT_ATOMS: atom_id res chain seq x y z
N MET A 1 -21.99 35.36 -12.43
CA MET A 1 -20.72 34.75 -12.86
C MET A 1 -20.15 33.97 -11.68
N GLY A 2 -20.55 32.70 -11.54
CA GLY A 2 -20.11 31.84 -10.44
C GLY A 2 -18.76 31.23 -10.81
N THR A 3 -17.70 31.62 -10.11
CA THR A 3 -16.46 30.87 -10.13
C THR A 3 -16.69 29.56 -9.38
N ASP A 4 -16.91 28.49 -10.13
CA ASP A 4 -16.79 27.12 -9.62
C ASP A 4 -15.40 26.98 -9.00
N LYS A 5 -15.34 27.08 -7.67
CA LYS A 5 -14.18 26.62 -6.91
C LYS A 5 -14.15 25.11 -7.09
N ILE A 6 -13.49 24.64 -8.15
CA ILE A 6 -13.02 23.26 -8.24
C ILE A 6 -12.21 23.05 -6.96
N SER A 7 -12.79 22.38 -5.97
CA SER A 7 -12.10 22.14 -4.72
C SER A 7 -10.83 21.36 -5.04
N VAL A 8 -9.74 21.64 -4.34
CA VAL A 8 -8.45 20.95 -4.51
C VAL A 8 -8.62 19.43 -4.46
N GLU A 9 -9.59 18.94 -3.69
CA GLU A 9 -10.00 17.53 -3.61
C GLU A 9 -10.54 16.96 -4.94
N THR A 10 -11.28 17.78 -5.70
CA THR A 10 -11.82 17.39 -7.01
C THR A 10 -10.72 17.35 -8.06
N ALA A 11 -9.76 18.29 -7.99
CA ALA A 11 -8.63 18.37 -8.92
C ALA A 11 -7.62 17.21 -8.72
N ILE A 12 -7.25 16.88 -7.47
CA ILE A 12 -6.30 15.78 -7.17
C ILE A 12 -6.83 14.41 -7.61
N ARG A 13 -8.14 14.29 -7.82
CA ARG A 13 -8.82 13.03 -8.15
C ARG A 13 -9.04 12.81 -9.64
N ASP A 14 -8.79 13.82 -10.48
CA ASP A 14 -8.80 13.61 -11.92
C ASP A 14 -7.63 12.71 -12.31
N TRP A 15 -7.92 11.60 -13.01
CA TRP A 15 -6.90 10.67 -13.47
C TRP A 15 -5.87 11.36 -14.37
N ARG A 16 -6.27 12.42 -15.07
CA ARG A 16 -5.37 13.24 -15.90
C ARG A 16 -4.36 14.01 -15.04
N ILE A 17 -4.83 14.59 -13.93
CA ILE A 17 -3.99 15.35 -13.00
C ILE A 17 -3.07 14.39 -12.22
N LEU A 18 -3.57 13.21 -11.82
CA LEU A 18 -2.73 12.15 -11.25
C LEU A 18 -1.66 11.69 -12.24
N GLY A 19 -2.02 11.50 -13.51
CA GLY A 19 -1.06 11.14 -14.57
C GLY A 19 0.03 12.20 -14.74
N VAL A 20 -0.35 13.48 -14.82
CA VAL A 20 0.61 14.61 -14.90
C VAL A 20 1.48 14.66 -13.65
N MET A 21 0.91 14.49 -12.46
CA MET A 21 1.66 14.47 -11.20
C MET A 21 2.68 13.33 -11.19
N VAL A 22 2.31 12.12 -11.61
CA VAL A 22 3.23 10.99 -11.73
C VAL A 22 4.36 11.32 -12.69
N VAL A 23 4.05 11.83 -13.89
CA VAL A 23 5.05 12.18 -14.90
C VAL A 23 6.02 13.22 -14.35
N VAL A 24 5.52 14.29 -13.73
CA VAL A 24 6.35 15.36 -13.15
C VAL A 24 7.25 14.81 -12.03
N LEU A 25 6.71 14.00 -11.11
CA LEU A 25 7.48 13.46 -9.98
C LEU A 25 8.52 12.42 -10.43
N VAL A 26 8.18 11.60 -11.43
CA VAL A 26 9.11 10.62 -12.02
C VAL A 26 10.22 11.33 -12.82
N LEU A 27 9.87 12.32 -13.63
CA LEU A 27 10.85 13.11 -14.39
C LEU A 27 11.74 13.92 -13.44
N TRP A 28 11.18 14.56 -12.42
CA TRP A 28 11.94 15.25 -11.37
C TRP A 28 12.94 14.31 -10.68
N ARG A 29 12.54 13.05 -10.43
CA ARG A 29 13.47 12.06 -9.92
C ARG A 29 14.52 11.65 -10.93
N ALA A 30 14.14 11.43 -12.18
CA ALA A 30 15.08 11.09 -13.23
C ALA A 30 16.13 12.20 -13.40
N THR A 31 15.76 13.48 -13.31
CA THR A 31 16.70 14.61 -13.43
C THR A 31 17.67 14.68 -12.25
N ILE A 32 17.18 14.56 -11.01
CA ILE A 32 18.04 14.48 -9.82
C ILE A 32 18.93 13.21 -9.88
N SER A 33 18.46 12.18 -10.58
CA SER A 33 19.16 10.91 -10.74
C SER A 33 20.26 10.95 -11.83
N ILE A 34 20.48 12.07 -12.52
CA ILE A 34 21.56 12.16 -13.51
C ILE A 34 22.90 12.38 -12.83
N ASP A 35 22.92 13.17 -11.75
CA ASP A 35 24.16 13.62 -11.10
C ASP A 35 24.78 12.56 -10.18
N ARG A 36 24.08 11.43 -9.97
CA ARG A 36 24.45 10.26 -9.13
C ARG A 36 24.63 10.57 -7.64
N GLU A 37 25.04 11.79 -7.31
CA GLU A 37 25.02 12.39 -5.98
C GLU A 37 23.68 13.09 -5.76
N ILE A 38 23.15 13.04 -4.54
CA ILE A 38 21.93 13.77 -4.18
C ILE A 38 22.25 14.71 -3.05
N ALA A 39 22.02 16.00 -3.28
CA ALA A 39 22.14 17.00 -2.25
C ALA A 39 21.04 16.79 -1.20
N LEU A 40 21.34 17.17 0.04
CA LEU A 40 20.38 17.05 1.15
C LEU A 40 19.04 17.73 0.83
N TRP A 41 19.08 18.92 0.22
CA TRP A 41 17.88 19.68 -0.12
C TRP A 41 16.98 18.96 -1.14
N GLU A 42 17.56 18.28 -2.14
CA GLU A 42 16.81 17.49 -3.14
C GLU A 42 16.12 16.29 -2.48
N SER A 43 16.80 15.64 -1.53
CA SER A 43 16.23 14.57 -0.73
C SER A 43 15.12 15.07 0.20
N VAL A 44 15.28 16.26 0.79
CA VAL A 44 14.27 16.90 1.65
C VAL A 44 13.04 17.28 0.84
N CYS A 45 13.18 17.98 -0.27
CA CYS A 45 12.06 18.40 -1.12
C CYS A 45 11.18 17.21 -1.52
N SER A 46 11.78 16.14 -2.02
CA SER A 46 11.00 14.97 -2.44
C SER A 46 10.42 14.16 -1.28
N GLY A 47 11.10 14.12 -0.13
CA GLY A 47 10.56 13.48 1.07
C GLY A 47 9.36 14.23 1.65
N VAL A 48 9.46 15.55 1.76
CA VAL A 48 8.38 16.43 2.25
C VAL A 48 7.15 16.33 1.35
N VAL A 49 7.32 16.32 0.02
CA VAL A 49 6.20 16.16 -0.92
C VAL A 49 5.46 14.83 -0.71
N LEU A 50 6.19 13.72 -0.56
CA LEU A 50 5.58 12.41 -0.29
C LEU A 50 4.86 12.36 1.06
N ILE A 51 5.49 12.91 2.11
CA ILE A 51 4.90 12.97 3.46
C ILE A 51 3.61 13.80 3.42
N ALA A 52 3.64 15.00 2.84
CA ALA A 52 2.48 15.87 2.73
C ALA A 52 1.34 15.22 1.93
N LEU A 53 1.65 14.64 0.77
CA LEU A 53 0.67 13.93 -0.07
C LEU A 53 0.05 12.75 0.69
N GLY A 54 0.88 11.91 1.31
CA GLY A 54 0.42 10.73 2.03
C GLY A 54 -0.50 11.06 3.20
N TRP A 55 -0.16 12.08 4.00
CA TRP A 55 -1.00 12.53 5.12
C TRP A 55 -2.28 13.23 4.67
N PHE A 56 -2.24 13.97 3.56
CA PHE A 56 -3.43 14.55 2.96
C PHE A 56 -4.43 13.46 2.54
N ILE A 57 -3.96 12.41 1.85
CA ILE A 57 -4.78 11.25 1.45
C ILE A 57 -5.36 10.56 2.69
N PHE A 58 -4.54 10.37 3.74
CA PHE A 58 -4.98 9.78 4.99
C PHE A 58 -6.10 10.60 5.66
N GLY A 59 -5.91 11.92 5.81
CA GLY A 59 -6.89 12.79 6.45
C GLY A 59 -8.23 12.78 5.71
N TYR A 60 -8.18 12.78 4.38
CA TYR A 60 -9.38 12.66 3.54
C TYR A 60 -10.11 11.31 3.73
N LEU A 61 -9.37 10.20 3.70
CA LEU A 61 -9.92 8.86 3.91
C LEU A 61 -10.51 8.67 5.31
N TYR A 62 -9.84 9.22 6.31
CA TYR A 62 -10.31 9.20 7.69
C TYR A 62 -11.62 9.96 7.83
N HIS A 63 -11.71 11.15 7.24
CA HIS A 63 -12.96 11.90 7.17
C HIS A 63 -14.07 11.11 6.47
N LEU A 64 -13.78 10.50 5.32
CA LEU A 64 -14.74 9.65 4.60
C LEU A 64 -15.21 8.46 5.43
N SER A 65 -14.32 7.84 6.22
CA SER A 65 -14.65 6.70 7.08
C SER A 65 -15.59 7.05 8.24
N LYS A 66 -15.55 8.31 8.71
CA LYS A 66 -16.40 8.82 9.79
C LYS A 66 -17.76 9.28 9.33
N ARG A 67 -17.95 9.49 8.03
CA ARG A 67 -19.21 9.97 7.51
C ARG A 67 -20.27 8.89 7.73
N GLU A 68 -21.31 9.24 8.49
CA GLU A 68 -22.44 8.33 8.67
C GLU A 68 -23.13 8.18 7.33
N THR A 69 -22.99 6.98 6.76
CA THR A 69 -23.76 6.57 5.61
C THR A 69 -24.52 5.33 5.97
N SER A 70 -25.64 5.17 5.28
CA SER A 70 -26.49 4.00 5.42
C SER A 70 -25.70 2.71 5.05
N TRP A 71 -24.66 2.80 4.20
CA TRP A 71 -23.83 1.67 3.80
C TRP A 71 -22.56 1.49 4.66
N ILE A 72 -22.68 0.77 5.79
CA ILE A 72 -21.61 0.53 6.77
C ILE A 72 -20.32 -0.07 6.15
N ILE A 73 -20.45 -0.90 5.12
CA ILE A 73 -19.30 -1.53 4.46
C ILE A 73 -18.39 -0.49 3.80
N SER A 74 -18.96 0.58 3.24
CA SER A 74 -18.16 1.64 2.63
C SER A 74 -17.27 2.38 3.64
N ASN A 75 -17.77 2.57 4.87
CA ASN A 75 -16.99 3.17 5.96
C ASN A 75 -15.84 2.26 6.37
N LYS A 76 -16.08 0.94 6.43
CA LYS A 76 -15.04 -0.06 6.72
C LYS A 76 -13.99 -0.15 5.60
N LEU A 77 -14.40 -0.03 4.34
CA LEU A 77 -13.49 0.06 3.19
C LEU A 77 -12.62 1.33 3.27
N ALA A 78 -13.22 2.49 3.54
CA ALA A 78 -12.49 3.74 3.68
C ALA A 78 -11.49 3.67 4.85
N GLN A 79 -11.91 3.10 5.99
CA GLN A 79 -11.05 2.84 7.14
C GLN A 79 -9.89 1.91 6.79
N GLY A 80 -10.14 0.80 6.10
CA GLY A 80 -9.11 -0.15 5.68
C GLY A 80 -8.07 0.50 4.77
N ILE A 81 -8.50 1.29 3.77
CA ILE A 81 -7.58 2.05 2.92
C ILE A 81 -6.82 3.10 3.74
N ALA A 82 -7.47 3.78 4.70
CA ALA A 82 -6.80 4.74 5.57
C ALA A 82 -5.66 4.10 6.38
N ILE A 83 -5.88 2.92 6.94
CA ILE A 83 -4.84 2.19 7.69
C ILE A 83 -3.70 1.79 6.74
N SER A 84 -4.00 1.29 5.53
CA SER A 84 -2.97 0.99 4.52
C SER A 84 -2.14 2.22 4.15
N VAL A 85 -2.78 3.38 3.92
CA VAL A 85 -2.08 4.66 3.65
C VAL A 85 -1.25 5.08 4.87
N SER A 86 -1.77 4.96 6.08
CA SER A 86 -1.04 5.27 7.31
C SER A 86 0.22 4.42 7.46
N ALA A 87 0.15 3.12 7.15
CA ALA A 87 1.30 2.23 7.20
C ALA A 87 2.38 2.68 6.20
N LEU A 88 2.00 3.03 4.97
CA LEU A 88 2.93 3.60 3.98
C LEU A 88 3.49 4.96 4.43
N ASN A 89 2.70 5.81 5.07
CA ASN A 89 3.16 7.11 5.56
C ASN A 89 4.21 6.97 6.66
N VAL A 90 3.99 6.08 7.64
CA VAL A 90 4.97 5.79 8.69
C VAL A 90 6.23 5.18 8.09
N TYR A 91 6.09 4.30 7.09
CA TYR A 91 7.22 3.75 6.33
C TYR A 91 8.06 4.87 5.70
N VAL A 92 7.41 5.81 5.00
CA VAL A 92 8.05 6.96 4.34
C VAL A 92 8.74 7.85 5.35
N LEU A 93 8.07 8.18 6.46
CA LEU A 93 8.60 9.04 7.51
C LEU A 93 9.87 8.44 8.11
N VAL A 94 9.84 7.16 8.49
CA VAL A 94 10.99 6.46 9.06
C VAL A 94 12.15 6.40 8.06
N TYR A 95 11.86 6.14 6.78
CA TYR A 95 12.90 6.11 5.76
C TYR A 95 13.57 7.47 5.58
N TYR A 96 12.79 8.54 5.39
CA TYR A 96 13.35 9.87 5.17
C TYR A 96 14.02 10.45 6.41
N ALA A 97 13.50 10.17 7.61
CA ALA A 97 14.13 10.57 8.87
C ALA A 97 15.55 9.97 8.99
N MET A 98 15.69 8.66 8.80
CA MET A 98 17.01 8.01 8.80
C MET A 98 17.92 8.55 7.71
N ARG A 99 17.35 8.80 6.52
CA ARG A 99 18.14 9.28 5.40
C ARG A 99 18.68 10.68 5.63
N TRP A 100 17.83 11.60 6.09
CA TRP A 100 18.25 12.96 6.40
C TRP A 100 19.26 12.97 7.56
N TYR A 101 19.09 12.09 8.55
CA TYR A 101 20.07 11.88 9.61
C TYR A 101 21.44 11.45 9.05
N LYS A 102 21.47 10.42 8.18
CA LYS A 102 22.72 9.94 7.55
C LYS A 102 23.37 11.03 6.69
N LEU A 103 22.59 11.72 5.85
CA LEU A 103 23.08 12.82 5.01
C LEU A 103 23.61 14.03 5.81
N MET A 104 23.16 14.22 7.06
CA MET A 104 23.69 15.27 7.94
C MET A 104 24.92 14.84 8.76
N THR A 105 25.13 13.54 8.95
CA THR A 105 26.14 13.03 9.90
C THR A 105 27.36 12.40 9.22
N GLU A 106 27.20 11.84 8.01
CA GLU A 106 28.26 11.12 7.32
C GLU A 106 28.77 11.91 6.10
N THR A 107 30.09 12.14 6.02
CA THR A 107 30.77 12.65 4.81
C THR A 107 30.92 11.50 3.81
N GLU A 108 29.94 11.43 2.90
CA GLU A 108 29.90 10.70 1.62
C GLU A 108 30.96 9.63 1.34
N ILE A 109 30.61 8.37 1.57
CA ILE A 109 31.02 7.27 0.70
C ILE A 109 29.77 6.42 0.43
N TYR A 110 28.85 6.93 -0.39
CA TYR A 110 27.73 6.12 -0.86
C TYR A 110 28.26 5.07 -1.85
N ALA A 111 28.00 3.80 -1.56
CA ALA A 111 28.16 2.76 -2.57
C ALA A 111 27.19 3.06 -3.74
N PRO A 112 27.66 3.09 -5.01
CA PRO A 112 26.89 3.53 -6.18
C PRO A 112 25.59 2.74 -6.49
N ARG A 113 25.26 1.71 -5.70
CA ARG A 113 24.05 0.88 -5.82
C ARG A 113 22.86 1.33 -4.98
N ASP A 114 23.05 2.18 -3.98
CA ASP A 114 21.94 2.67 -3.14
C ASP A 114 21.00 3.62 -3.92
N PHE A 115 21.47 4.11 -5.07
CA PHE A 115 20.75 4.99 -5.98
C PHE A 115 19.52 4.38 -6.64
N LEU A 116 19.69 3.22 -7.28
CA LEU A 116 18.62 2.57 -8.03
C LEU A 116 17.48 2.14 -7.11
N LEU A 117 17.83 1.64 -5.92
CA LEU A 117 16.85 1.26 -4.90
C LEU A 117 16.09 2.48 -4.37
N ARG A 118 16.78 3.61 -4.21
CA ARG A 118 16.19 4.89 -3.79
C ARG A 118 15.14 5.38 -4.77
N ASP A 119 15.49 5.48 -6.05
CA ASP A 119 14.61 6.06 -7.05
C ASP A 119 13.43 5.14 -7.31
N LEU A 120 13.69 3.84 -7.38
CA LEU A 120 12.64 2.84 -7.46
C LEU A 120 11.66 2.94 -6.30
N ARG A 121 12.14 3.09 -5.06
CA ARG A 121 11.28 3.24 -3.87
C ARG A 121 10.39 4.47 -3.99
N TYR A 122 10.97 5.59 -4.41
CA TYR A 122 10.21 6.82 -4.60
C TYR A 122 9.10 6.62 -5.63
N VAL A 123 9.45 6.10 -6.81
CA VAL A 123 8.50 5.86 -7.91
C VAL A 123 7.42 4.87 -7.47
N ALA A 124 7.79 3.75 -6.83
CA ALA A 124 6.85 2.75 -6.36
C ALA A 124 5.84 3.33 -5.35
N LEU A 125 6.30 4.18 -4.43
CA LEU A 125 5.41 4.83 -3.45
C LEU A 125 4.49 5.86 -4.10
N VAL A 126 5.00 6.69 -5.01
CA VAL A 126 4.16 7.64 -5.77
C VAL A 126 3.06 6.89 -6.52
N LEU A 127 3.43 5.83 -7.27
CA LEU A 127 2.47 5.02 -8.01
C LEU A 127 1.47 4.32 -7.07
N ALA A 128 1.93 3.81 -5.92
CA ALA A 128 1.04 3.22 -4.92
C ALA A 128 0.03 4.23 -4.37
N TYR A 129 0.46 5.44 -4.00
CA TYR A 129 -0.45 6.51 -3.57
C TYR A 129 -1.44 6.89 -4.66
N CYS A 130 -1.00 7.00 -5.92
CA CYS A 130 -1.91 7.28 -7.04
C CYS A 130 -2.94 6.16 -7.24
N GLY A 131 -2.54 4.89 -7.14
CA GLY A 131 -3.46 3.74 -7.19
C GLY A 131 -4.52 3.78 -6.07
N LEU A 132 -4.09 4.12 -4.84
CA LEU A 132 -5.00 4.28 -3.72
C LEU A 132 -5.94 5.47 -3.92
N VAL A 133 -5.45 6.64 -4.34
CA VAL A 133 -6.30 7.81 -4.66
C VAL A 133 -7.34 7.43 -5.72
N TRP A 134 -6.93 6.69 -6.76
CA TRP A 134 -7.85 6.23 -7.80
C TRP A 134 -8.95 5.32 -7.23
N ALA A 135 -8.58 4.36 -6.37
CA ALA A 135 -9.54 3.49 -5.68
C ALA A 135 -10.49 4.28 -4.78
N THR A 136 -9.98 5.24 -3.99
CA THR A 136 -10.83 6.12 -3.15
C THR A 136 -11.81 6.93 -3.97
N GLY A 137 -11.42 7.32 -5.19
CA GLY A 137 -12.26 8.09 -6.08
C GLY A 137 -13.49 7.31 -6.54
N TYR A 138 -13.38 6.01 -6.79
CA TYR A 138 -14.56 5.19 -7.08
C TYR A 138 -15.33 4.79 -5.82
N LEU A 139 -14.64 4.57 -4.69
CA LEU A 139 -15.28 4.29 -3.41
C LEU A 139 -16.24 5.42 -3.03
N ARG A 140 -15.81 6.69 -3.12
CA ARG A 140 -16.68 7.84 -2.85
C ARG A 140 -17.88 7.90 -3.80
N LYS A 141 -17.70 7.64 -5.09
CA LYS A 141 -18.82 7.62 -6.05
C LYS A 141 -19.87 6.59 -5.66
N MET A 142 -19.47 5.45 -5.12
CA MET A 142 -20.43 4.47 -4.62
C MET A 142 -21.03 4.90 -3.28
N HIS A 143 -20.19 5.38 -2.36
CA HIS A 143 -20.61 5.88 -1.05
C HIS A 143 -21.67 6.99 -1.14
N ASP A 144 -21.55 7.91 -2.11
CA ASP A 144 -22.50 9.02 -2.30
C ASP A 144 -23.80 8.58 -3.05
N ASN A 145 -23.78 7.49 -3.82
CA ASN A 145 -24.89 7.08 -4.70
C ASN A 145 -25.60 5.77 -4.28
N TYR A 146 -25.29 5.20 -3.11
CA TYR A 146 -25.86 3.91 -2.70
C TYR A 146 -27.22 4.08 -2.02
N ILE A 147 -28.26 3.45 -2.58
CA ILE A 147 -29.59 3.30 -1.95
C ILE A 147 -29.64 1.90 -1.32
N LEU A 148 -30.09 1.82 -0.07
CA LEU A 148 -30.04 0.62 0.75
C LEU A 148 -31.28 -0.26 0.55
N LEU A 149 -31.09 -1.56 0.33
CA LEU A 149 -32.09 -2.58 0.66
C LEU A 149 -31.53 -3.43 1.81
N THR A 150 -32.09 -3.24 3.01
CA THR A 150 -31.81 -3.99 4.24
C THR A 150 -32.49 -5.37 4.22
N GLU A 151 -32.16 -6.24 3.27
CA GLU A 151 -32.72 -7.59 3.22
C GLU A 151 -31.62 -8.64 3.44
N LYS A 152 -31.87 -9.63 4.30
CA LYS A 152 -30.90 -10.68 4.62
C LYS A 152 -30.59 -11.50 3.36
N MET A 153 -29.33 -11.44 2.91
CA MET A 153 -28.90 -12.13 1.70
C MET A 153 -28.52 -13.59 1.97
N PRO A 154 -28.91 -14.53 1.09
CA PRO A 154 -28.32 -15.88 1.07
C PRO A 154 -26.92 -15.84 0.44
N GLU A 155 -25.97 -16.63 0.98
CA GLU A 155 -24.64 -16.83 0.38
C GLU A 155 -24.79 -17.40 -1.04
N MET A 156 -24.59 -16.57 -2.08
CA MET A 156 -24.83 -16.97 -3.49
C MET A 156 -23.56 -17.42 -4.24
N ARG A 157 -22.37 -17.38 -3.64
CA ARG A 157 -21.11 -17.61 -4.37
C ARG A 157 -20.56 -19.02 -4.18
N ARG A 158 -20.28 -19.72 -5.29
CA ARG A 158 -19.65 -21.05 -5.28
C ARG A 158 -18.18 -20.91 -4.88
N VAL A 159 -17.84 -21.50 -3.73
CA VAL A 159 -16.50 -21.47 -3.13
C VAL A 159 -15.54 -22.39 -3.89
N SER A 160 -14.46 -21.82 -4.44
CA SER A 160 -13.32 -22.61 -4.93
C SER A 160 -12.41 -23.05 -3.77
N ALA A 161 -11.70 -24.18 -3.89
CA ALA A 161 -10.78 -24.65 -2.84
C ALA A 161 -9.68 -23.63 -2.47
N ALA A 162 -9.23 -22.82 -3.44
CA ALA A 162 -8.30 -21.71 -3.19
C ALA A 162 -8.95 -20.58 -2.37
N GLU A 163 -10.25 -20.35 -2.56
CA GLU A 163 -11.06 -19.37 -1.83
C GLU A 163 -11.23 -19.79 -0.36
N SER A 164 -11.31 -21.09 -0.05
CA SER A 164 -11.40 -21.58 1.33
C SER A 164 -10.14 -21.26 2.15
N ILE A 165 -8.95 -21.44 1.58
CA ILE A 165 -7.68 -21.09 2.24
C ILE A 165 -7.58 -19.57 2.42
N PHE A 166 -7.98 -18.80 1.41
CA PHE A 166 -8.04 -17.35 1.52
C PHE A 166 -9.07 -16.87 2.53
N ARG A 167 -10.21 -17.53 2.67
CA ARG A 167 -11.24 -17.22 3.68
C ARG A 167 -10.69 -17.34 5.10
N ILE A 168 -9.83 -18.33 5.34
CA ILE A 168 -9.13 -18.51 6.62
C ILE A 168 -8.06 -17.41 6.81
N LEU A 169 -7.28 -17.13 5.76
CA LEU A 169 -6.21 -16.12 5.81
C LEU A 169 -6.77 -14.68 5.97
N THR A 170 -7.94 -14.42 5.39
CA THR A 170 -8.66 -13.13 5.45
C THR A 170 -9.48 -12.94 6.72
N ASP A 171 -9.49 -13.91 7.63
CA ASP A 171 -10.14 -13.71 8.92
C ASP A 171 -9.36 -12.71 9.78
N GLU A 172 -10.09 -11.78 10.40
CA GLU A 172 -9.49 -10.67 11.16
C GLU A 172 -8.65 -11.19 12.32
N ARG A 173 -9.10 -12.29 12.95
CA ARG A 173 -8.36 -12.97 14.03
C ARG A 173 -7.07 -13.57 13.53
N THR A 174 -7.09 -14.25 12.38
CA THR A 174 -5.89 -14.82 11.75
C THR A 174 -4.90 -13.73 11.41
N VAL A 175 -5.35 -12.60 10.85
CA VAL A 175 -4.49 -11.46 10.52
C VAL A 175 -3.81 -10.87 11.76
N ILE A 176 -4.54 -10.74 12.88
CA ILE A 176 -3.97 -10.28 14.16
C ILE A 176 -2.91 -11.26 14.68
N VAL A 177 -3.18 -12.57 14.60
CA VAL A 177 -2.20 -13.60 14.98
C VAL A 177 -0.95 -13.54 14.10
N ILE A 178 -1.11 -13.38 12.78
CA ILE A 178 0.00 -13.22 11.84
C ILE A 178 0.84 -11.99 12.21
N LEU A 179 0.20 -10.86 12.51
CA LEU A 179 0.92 -9.67 12.98
C LEU A 179 1.70 -9.98 14.26
N GLY A 180 1.07 -10.58 15.27
CA GLY A 180 1.75 -10.97 16.51
C GLY A 180 2.98 -11.85 16.28
N LEU A 181 2.86 -12.87 15.42
CA LEU A 181 3.96 -13.76 15.05
C LEU A 181 5.08 -13.03 14.31
N VAL A 182 4.73 -12.11 13.42
CA VAL A 182 5.71 -11.28 12.70
C VAL A 182 6.48 -10.37 13.65
N PHE A 183 5.79 -9.72 14.60
CA PHE A 183 6.43 -8.90 15.62
C PHE A 183 7.36 -9.73 16.50
N LEU A 184 6.91 -10.90 16.96
CA LEU A 184 7.72 -11.81 17.77
C LEU A 184 8.94 -12.30 17.00
N TRP A 185 8.76 -12.78 15.76
CA TRP A 185 9.84 -13.22 14.88
C TRP A 185 10.90 -12.13 14.73
N ARG A 186 10.49 -10.90 14.41
CA ARG A 186 11.41 -9.77 14.26
C ARG A 186 12.12 -9.37 15.53
N ALA A 187 11.44 -9.43 16.68
CA ALA A 187 12.06 -9.15 17.97
C ALA A 187 13.17 -10.17 18.29
N VAL A 188 12.95 -11.46 17.97
CA VAL A 188 13.93 -12.54 18.18
C VAL A 188 15.15 -12.36 17.27
N ILE A 189 14.96 -12.20 15.96
CA ILE A 189 16.07 -12.10 14.99
C ILE A 189 16.80 -10.76 15.00
N SER A 190 16.34 -9.79 15.79
CA SER A 190 16.98 -8.48 15.90
C SER A 190 17.64 -8.26 17.26
N PHE A 191 17.63 -9.28 18.13
CA PHE A 191 18.18 -9.21 19.48
C PHE A 191 19.71 -9.04 19.46
N ASP A 192 20.39 -9.69 18.53
CA ASP A 192 21.83 -9.56 18.29
C ASP A 192 22.21 -8.32 17.45
N LYS A 193 21.21 -7.51 17.07
CA LYS A 193 21.30 -6.32 16.20
C LYS A 193 21.73 -6.62 14.75
N GLN A 194 22.12 -7.86 14.45
CA GLN A 194 22.63 -8.29 13.15
C GLN A 194 21.74 -9.37 12.57
N ILE A 195 20.98 -9.04 11.52
CA ILE A 195 20.14 -10.03 10.86
C ILE A 195 21.01 -10.89 9.95
N ALA A 196 21.06 -12.19 10.24
CA ALA A 196 21.73 -13.16 9.40
C ALA A 196 21.07 -13.24 8.01
N LEU A 197 21.84 -13.65 7.02
CA LEU A 197 21.37 -13.78 5.63
C LEU A 197 20.11 -14.65 5.55
N TRP A 198 20.09 -15.79 6.23
CA TRP A 198 18.96 -16.72 6.21
C TRP A 198 17.71 -16.11 6.89
N GLU A 199 17.86 -15.33 7.97
CA GLU A 199 16.75 -14.65 8.67
C GLU A 199 16.12 -13.57 7.78
N SER A 200 16.97 -12.83 7.05
CA SER A 200 16.56 -11.85 6.05
C SER A 200 15.85 -12.52 4.86
N MET A 201 16.35 -13.67 4.41
CA MET A 201 15.73 -14.46 3.34
C MET A 201 14.36 -14.99 3.74
N CYS A 202 14.23 -15.64 4.90
CA CYS A 202 12.94 -16.12 5.40
C CYS A 202 11.91 -14.99 5.48
N SER A 203 12.28 -13.86 6.08
CA SER A 203 11.39 -12.70 6.22
C SER A 203 10.97 -12.11 4.87
N GLY A 204 11.92 -12.00 3.92
CA GLY A 204 11.64 -11.47 2.59
C GLY A 204 10.80 -12.41 1.73
N ILE A 205 11.07 -13.71 1.76
CA ILE A 205 10.32 -14.73 1.01
C ILE A 205 8.87 -14.79 1.50
N ILE A 206 8.64 -14.77 2.82
CA ILE A 206 7.28 -14.78 3.37
C ILE A 206 6.49 -13.55 2.93
N LEU A 207 7.09 -12.34 3.05
CA LEU A 207 6.46 -11.11 2.55
C LEU A 207 6.17 -11.16 1.06
N PHE A 208 7.12 -11.68 0.27
CA PHE A 208 6.97 -11.82 -1.17
C PHE A 208 5.79 -12.72 -1.51
N ILE A 209 5.76 -13.95 -0.97
CA ILE A 209 4.67 -14.89 -1.20
C ILE A 209 3.33 -14.27 -0.81
N LEU A 210 3.24 -13.68 0.39
CA LEU A 210 2.01 -13.05 0.88
C LEU A 210 1.50 -11.96 -0.08
N GLY A 211 2.41 -11.09 -0.52
CA GLY A 211 2.07 -9.97 -1.37
C GLY A 211 1.62 -10.37 -2.78
N TRP A 212 2.27 -11.35 -3.41
CA TRP A 212 1.88 -11.82 -4.75
C TRP A 212 0.62 -12.67 -4.74
N VAL A 213 0.46 -13.51 -3.71
CA VAL A 213 -0.75 -14.31 -3.50
C VAL A 213 -1.95 -13.37 -3.34
N LEU A 214 -1.83 -12.32 -2.50
CA LEU A 214 -2.86 -11.29 -2.35
C LEU A 214 -3.15 -10.53 -3.64
N LEU A 215 -2.13 -10.15 -4.41
CA LEU A 215 -2.29 -9.48 -5.69
C LEU A 215 -3.09 -10.35 -6.67
N GLY A 216 -2.77 -11.64 -6.77
CA GLY A 216 -3.47 -12.59 -7.62
C GLY A 216 -4.94 -12.73 -7.21
N TYR A 217 -5.22 -12.80 -5.91
CA TYR A 217 -6.58 -12.88 -5.39
C TYR A 217 -7.41 -11.63 -5.69
N ILE A 218 -6.90 -10.43 -5.40
CA ILE A 218 -7.60 -9.16 -5.70
C ILE A 218 -7.81 -8.99 -7.21
N SER A 219 -6.82 -9.38 -8.03
CA SER A 219 -6.95 -9.32 -9.50
C SER A 219 -8.02 -10.29 -10.02
N SER A 220 -8.12 -11.49 -9.44
CA SER A 220 -9.18 -12.45 -9.74
C SER A 220 -10.57 -11.90 -9.38
N LEU A 221 -10.71 -11.27 -8.21
CA LEU A 221 -11.95 -10.62 -7.79
C LEU A 221 -12.34 -9.44 -8.72
N ALA A 222 -11.36 -8.69 -9.22
CA ALA A 222 -11.58 -7.60 -10.17
C ALA A 222 -12.23 -8.08 -11.47
N VAL A 223 -11.81 -9.24 -11.98
CA VAL A 223 -12.33 -9.85 -13.23
C VAL A 223 -13.71 -10.46 -13.03
N ARG A 224 -13.98 -11.03 -11.84
CA ARG A 224 -15.25 -11.73 -11.54
C ARG A 224 -16.40 -10.80 -11.18
N THR A 225 -16.13 -9.54 -10.87
CA THR A 225 -17.12 -8.56 -10.42
C THR A 225 -17.96 -8.02 -11.59
N ILE A 226 -19.28 -8.06 -11.45
CA ILE A 226 -20.23 -7.58 -12.48
C ILE A 226 -20.27 -6.04 -12.57
N ARG A 227 -20.15 -5.35 -11.43
CA ARG A 227 -20.29 -3.88 -11.38
C ARG A 227 -18.97 -3.16 -11.71
N PRO A 228 -18.92 -2.33 -12.77
CA PRO A 228 -17.67 -1.71 -13.23
C PRO A 228 -17.04 -0.76 -12.20
N SER A 229 -17.84 -0.11 -11.35
CA SER A 229 -17.32 0.78 -10.31
C SER A 229 -16.55 0.04 -9.21
N VAL A 230 -17.01 -1.17 -8.84
CA VAL A 230 -16.34 -2.02 -7.84
C VAL A 230 -15.06 -2.62 -8.45
N ALA A 231 -15.12 -3.08 -9.71
CA ALA A 231 -13.95 -3.57 -10.44
C ALA A 231 -12.82 -2.53 -10.50
N ARG A 232 -13.15 -1.26 -10.69
CA ARG A 232 -12.16 -0.16 -10.69
C ARG A 232 -11.51 0.07 -9.31
N ILE A 233 -12.24 -0.16 -8.20
CA ILE A 233 -11.64 -0.11 -6.85
C ILE A 233 -10.64 -1.25 -6.68
N TYR A 234 -11.00 -2.47 -7.09
CA TYR A 234 -10.10 -3.61 -7.07
C TYR A 234 -8.84 -3.34 -7.91
N GLN A 235 -8.99 -2.77 -9.11
CA GLN A 235 -7.85 -2.43 -9.98
C GLN A 235 -6.92 -1.40 -9.34
N GLY A 236 -7.45 -0.35 -8.69
CA GLY A 236 -6.63 0.65 -8.01
C GLY A 236 -5.83 0.07 -6.84
N ILE A 237 -6.45 -0.82 -6.05
CA ILE A 237 -5.78 -1.51 -4.93
C ILE A 237 -4.76 -2.54 -5.44
N ALA A 238 -5.11 -3.31 -6.47
CA ALA A 238 -4.19 -4.25 -7.11
C ALA A 238 -2.97 -3.52 -7.67
N PHE A 239 -3.17 -2.36 -8.31
CA PHE A 239 -2.06 -1.53 -8.79
C PHE A 239 -1.16 -1.05 -7.65
N ALA A 240 -1.73 -0.59 -6.54
CA ALA A 240 -0.96 -0.18 -5.37
C ALA A 240 -0.16 -1.37 -4.76
N LEU A 241 -0.79 -2.54 -4.63
CA LEU A 241 -0.12 -3.77 -4.20
C LEU A 241 1.00 -4.16 -5.14
N PHE A 242 0.79 -4.10 -6.46
CA PHE A 242 1.81 -4.40 -7.45
C PHE A 242 3.04 -3.50 -7.28
N CYS A 243 2.85 -2.18 -7.13
CA CYS A 243 3.96 -1.25 -6.91
C CYS A 243 4.74 -1.57 -5.63
N VAL A 244 4.04 -1.84 -4.52
CA VAL A 244 4.69 -2.19 -3.24
C VAL A 244 5.39 -3.55 -3.35
N ASN A 245 4.79 -4.55 -3.98
CA ASN A 245 5.40 -5.86 -4.22
C ASN A 245 6.66 -5.79 -5.07
N PHE A 246 6.61 -5.00 -6.14
CA PHE A 246 7.76 -4.77 -7.01
C PHE A 246 8.91 -4.11 -6.23
N TYR A 247 8.59 -3.12 -5.40
CA TYR A 247 9.55 -2.52 -4.50
C TYR A 247 10.16 -3.54 -3.51
N VAL A 248 9.32 -4.35 -2.85
CA VAL A 248 9.76 -5.38 -1.88
C VAL A 248 10.70 -6.39 -2.56
N LEU A 249 10.37 -6.83 -3.78
CA LEU A 249 11.20 -7.74 -4.56
C LEU A 249 12.60 -7.16 -4.79
N VAL A 250 12.69 -5.93 -5.31
CA VAL A 250 13.99 -5.31 -5.60
C VAL A 250 14.75 -5.00 -4.31
N TYR A 251 14.06 -4.55 -3.26
CA TYR A 251 14.67 -4.28 -1.96
C TYR A 251 15.32 -5.53 -1.36
N TYR A 252 14.59 -6.63 -1.28
CA TYR A 252 15.13 -7.87 -0.72
C TYR A 252 16.14 -8.53 -1.66
N GLY A 253 15.94 -8.49 -2.98
CA GLY A 253 16.92 -8.98 -3.94
C GLY A 253 18.27 -8.27 -3.82
N MET A 254 18.26 -6.94 -3.73
CA MET A 254 19.47 -6.14 -3.51
C MET A 254 20.11 -6.42 -2.14
N ARG A 255 19.28 -6.56 -1.11
CA ARG A 255 19.78 -6.85 0.24
C ARG A 255 20.44 -8.22 0.33
N TRP A 256 19.86 -9.24 -0.27
CA TRP A 256 20.46 -10.58 -0.34
C TRP A 256 21.74 -10.57 -1.17
N TYR A 257 21.77 -9.83 -2.28
CA TYR A 257 22.99 -9.65 -3.06
C TYR A 257 24.14 -9.07 -2.22
N ILE A 258 23.87 -8.03 -1.42
CA ILE A 258 24.89 -7.42 -0.53
C ILE A 258 25.38 -8.44 0.50
N LEU A 259 24.46 -9.14 1.16
CA LEU A 259 24.80 -10.13 2.18
C LEU A 259 25.56 -11.34 1.63
N ILE A 260 25.34 -11.72 0.36
CA ILE A 260 26.04 -12.85 -0.28
C ILE A 260 27.44 -12.43 -0.76
N PHE A 261 27.56 -11.27 -1.41
CA PHE A 261 28.76 -10.93 -2.18
C PHE A 261 29.67 -9.87 -1.53
N MET A 262 29.16 -9.05 -0.61
CA MET A 262 29.88 -7.87 -0.08
C MET A 262 30.12 -7.91 1.43
N MET A 263 29.60 -8.93 2.12
CA MET A 263 29.71 -9.07 3.59
C MET A 263 31.15 -9.13 4.16
N PRO A 264 32.22 -9.55 3.42
CA PRO A 264 33.58 -9.47 3.96
C PRO A 264 34.19 -8.06 3.95
N LEU A 265 33.58 -7.07 3.28
CA LEU A 265 34.20 -5.76 3.03
C LEU A 265 33.53 -4.58 3.75
N LEU A 266 32.36 -4.82 4.35
CA LEU A 266 31.51 -3.79 4.95
C LEU A 266 31.29 -4.11 6.43
N GLU A 267 32.32 -3.92 7.26
CA GLU A 267 32.10 -3.66 8.68
C GLU A 267 31.42 -2.30 8.81
N GLU A 268 30.13 -2.24 8.47
CA GLU A 268 29.32 -1.04 8.68
C GLU A 268 29.27 -0.77 10.17
N ALA A 269 29.91 0.33 10.58
CA ALA A 269 29.78 0.92 11.89
C ALA A 269 28.29 0.95 12.27
N LEU A 270 27.94 0.13 13.27
CA LEU A 270 26.57 0.01 13.76
C LEU A 270 26.07 1.38 14.26
N VAL A 271 25.33 2.10 13.43
CA VAL A 271 24.54 3.24 13.91
C VAL A 271 23.49 2.66 14.88
N PRO A 272 23.48 3.08 16.16
CA PRO A 272 22.77 2.40 17.23
C PRO A 272 21.24 2.35 17.10
N LEU A 273 20.65 2.98 16.08
CA LEU A 273 19.21 3.02 15.81
C LEU A 273 18.79 2.38 14.48
N ASP A 274 19.73 1.98 13.61
CA ASP A 274 19.41 1.49 12.27
C ASP A 274 18.61 0.17 12.31
N PHE A 275 18.87 -0.68 13.31
CA PHE A 275 18.12 -1.92 13.52
C PHE A 275 16.63 -1.68 13.84
N VAL A 276 16.33 -0.71 14.72
CA VAL A 276 14.94 -0.39 15.13
C VAL A 276 14.14 0.13 13.94
N PHE A 277 14.68 1.11 13.22
CA PHE A 277 13.99 1.71 12.07
C PHE A 277 13.87 0.75 10.89
N ARG A 278 14.81 -0.18 10.74
CA ARG A 278 14.73 -1.29 9.79
C ARG A 278 13.56 -2.22 10.11
N ASP A 279 13.32 -2.53 11.38
CA ASP A 279 12.19 -3.37 11.79
C ASP A 279 10.86 -2.63 11.69
N ILE A 280 10.80 -1.34 12.05
CA ILE A 280 9.61 -0.51 11.84
C ILE A 280 9.21 -0.50 10.37
N ARG A 281 10.17 -0.32 9.44
CA ARG A 281 9.91 -0.40 8.00
C ARG A 281 9.31 -1.74 7.59
N TYR A 282 9.80 -2.84 8.14
CA TYR A 282 9.24 -4.16 7.89
C TYR A 282 7.83 -4.31 8.44
N PHE A 283 7.59 -3.89 9.68
CA PHE A 283 6.28 -3.93 10.31
C PHE A 283 5.26 -3.12 9.52
N MET A 284 5.62 -1.95 9.01
CA MET A 284 4.72 -1.16 8.18
C MET A 284 4.35 -1.84 6.86
N LEU A 285 5.29 -2.54 6.22
CA LEU A 285 4.98 -3.35 5.03
C LEU A 285 4.07 -4.52 5.38
N THR A 286 4.32 -5.22 6.49
CA THR A 286 3.44 -6.30 6.96
C THR A 286 2.05 -5.79 7.26
N ILE A 287 1.92 -4.68 8.00
CA ILE A 287 0.63 -4.04 8.31
C ILE A 287 -0.09 -3.69 7.00
N PHE A 288 0.60 -3.11 6.03
CA PHE A 288 0.02 -2.80 4.72
C PHE A 288 -0.54 -4.04 3.98
N PHE A 289 0.18 -5.17 3.99
CA PHE A 289 -0.33 -6.41 3.39
C PHE A 289 -1.50 -6.99 4.19
N CYS A 290 -1.38 -7.03 5.52
CA CYS A 290 -2.43 -7.49 6.43
C CYS A 290 -3.72 -6.67 6.31
N THR A 291 -3.63 -5.34 6.20
CA THR A 291 -4.80 -4.47 6.02
C THR A 291 -5.39 -4.65 4.63
N SER A 292 -4.57 -4.90 3.61
CA SER A 292 -5.04 -5.21 2.26
C SER A 292 -5.76 -6.56 2.17
N ILE A 293 -5.36 -7.55 2.98
CA ILE A 293 -6.08 -8.83 3.16
C ILE A 293 -7.46 -8.60 3.80
N VAL A 294 -7.51 -7.82 4.88
CA VAL A 294 -8.80 -7.49 5.52
C VAL A 294 -9.69 -6.70 4.55
N LEU A 295 -9.09 -5.77 3.81
CA LEU A 295 -9.79 -4.96 2.80
C LEU A 295 -10.39 -5.82 1.68
N SER A 296 -9.70 -6.88 1.22
CA SER A 296 -10.23 -7.75 0.18
C SER A 296 -11.52 -8.46 0.61
N LYS A 297 -11.65 -8.84 1.89
CA LYS A 297 -12.89 -9.43 2.45
C LYS A 297 -14.06 -8.43 2.43
N TYR A 298 -13.81 -7.18 2.83
CA TYR A 298 -14.84 -6.14 2.78
C TYR A 298 -15.23 -5.80 1.33
N LEU A 299 -14.28 -5.82 0.39
CA LEU A 299 -14.57 -5.61 -1.03
C LEU A 299 -15.38 -6.76 -1.63
N GLU A 300 -15.07 -8.00 -1.24
CA GLU A 300 -15.82 -9.17 -1.68
C GLU A 300 -17.27 -9.06 -1.24
N ARG A 301 -17.51 -8.77 0.04
CA ARG A 301 -18.85 -8.53 0.56
C ARG A 301 -19.57 -7.36 -0.14
N ALA A 302 -18.86 -6.27 -0.43
CA ALA A 302 -19.41 -5.15 -1.20
C ALA A 302 -19.79 -5.56 -2.63
N SER A 303 -19.01 -6.45 -3.26
CA SER A 303 -19.30 -6.96 -4.60
C SER A 303 -20.54 -7.85 -4.61
N GLU A 304 -20.69 -8.73 -3.61
CA GLU A 304 -21.85 -9.61 -3.46
C GLU A 304 -23.14 -8.80 -3.23
N GLU A 305 -23.09 -7.77 -2.38
CA GLU A 305 -24.23 -6.88 -2.16
C GLU A 305 -24.65 -6.15 -3.45
N CYS A 306 -23.67 -5.69 -4.24
CA CYS A 306 -23.94 -5.05 -5.53
C CYS A 306 -24.55 -6.03 -6.54
N GLU A 307 -24.03 -7.25 -6.65
CA GLU A 307 -24.54 -8.27 -7.57
C GLU A 307 -25.97 -8.69 -7.23
N PHE A 308 -26.29 -8.82 -5.94
CA PHE A 308 -27.64 -9.14 -5.49
C PHE A 308 -28.65 -8.05 -5.89
N LEU A 309 -28.30 -6.77 -5.69
CA LEU A 309 -29.19 -5.65 -6.06
C LEU A 309 -29.45 -5.59 -7.57
N ILE A 310 -28.43 -5.85 -8.40
CA ILE A 310 -28.60 -5.90 -9.86
C ILE A 310 -29.57 -7.02 -10.24
N LYS A 311 -29.38 -8.23 -9.70
CA LYS A 311 -30.26 -9.37 -10.00
C LYS A 311 -31.70 -9.17 -9.50
N LYS A 312 -31.89 -8.47 -8.38
CA LYS A 312 -33.23 -8.15 -7.88
C LYS A 312 -33.93 -7.12 -8.76
N GLY A 313 -33.23 -6.03 -9.13
CA GLY A 313 -33.76 -5.03 -10.05
C GLY A 313 -34.13 -5.63 -11.42
N GLU A 314 -33.31 -6.55 -11.95
CA GLU A 314 -33.64 -7.25 -13.20
C GLU A 314 -34.90 -8.14 -13.11
N LYS A 315 -35.28 -8.60 -11.93
CA LYS A 315 -36.50 -9.38 -11.71
C LYS A 315 -37.73 -8.48 -11.57
N GLU A 316 -37.64 -7.41 -10.79
CA GLU A 316 -38.76 -6.47 -10.59
C GLU A 316 -39.15 -5.70 -11.87
N TYR A 317 -38.24 -5.50 -12.83
CA TYR A 317 -38.54 -4.86 -14.11
C TYR A 317 -38.98 -5.81 -15.23
N LYS A 318 -38.95 -7.13 -14.99
CA LYS A 318 -39.38 -8.15 -15.97
C LYS A 318 -40.77 -8.74 -15.67
N GLU A 319 -41.37 -8.37 -14.54
CA GLU A 319 -42.77 -8.65 -14.17
C GLU A 319 -43.66 -7.45 -14.49
#